data_AF-A0A963SKY7-F1
#
_entry.id   AF-A0A963SKY7-F1
#
_cell.length_a   1.000
_cell.length_b   1.000
_cell.length_c   1.000
_cell.angle_alpha   90.00
_cell.angle_beta   90.00
_cell.angle_gamma   90.00
#
_symmetry.space_group_name_H-M   'P 1'
#
loop_
_entity.id
_entity.type
_entity.pdbx_description
1 polymer ?
#
loop_
_entity_poly.entity_id
_entity_poly.type
_entity_poly.pdbx_seq_one_letter_code
_entity_poly.pdbx_strand_id
1 'polypeptide(L)'
;MNESSEAAALFEAGNPGQLIDRDKLIDRLDDGSVVIARGGTALTKLHRLTRDEIFRQIADLAGAEMRNKLEEVGLEHIHEHLSVDLIQDVHSRATENLRATYMRATEELIREFSGHSSFYVNHNFVLRFYLPNDLMQQHYTTLKQRPGKLIQHGPHLDLWQNVALNAYNIWIAIEDVDEGNGMVVYPDAFGKPVPRGGEHVREDQVTGRPLRLPCKAGDMLLFHSQHLHGGVLNRTDMTRVAITTRFTISPPLHPRLGAQLHYASAAAIRSEDNRRIKFSYLVDKLRPRNLALRLETRLGTGRPGEEGRRLKFLDALLHRNWFAETQDRSRASGQFGSDQIRIVDDKTIAVQVDDRQAVHIQRRCPHMGADLSCGYIDDGHIWCPWHDQGFSLETGEPVGPCSGLKPLRVSSAETA
;
A
#
# COMPACT_ATOMS: atom_id res chain seq x y z
N MET A 1 -18.93 12.02 -33.80
CA MET A 1 -17.50 12.37 -33.71
C MET A 1 -16.73 11.12 -33.35
N ASN A 2 -15.55 10.89 -33.94
CA ASN A 2 -14.64 9.88 -33.40
C ASN A 2 -14.01 10.46 -32.13
N GLU A 3 -14.41 9.95 -30.98
CA GLU A 3 -13.56 10.02 -29.79
C GLU A 3 -12.36 9.13 -30.06
N SER A 4 -11.23 9.73 -30.47
CA SER A 4 -9.95 9.06 -30.37
C SER A 4 -9.70 8.80 -28.90
N SER A 5 -9.75 7.52 -28.49
CA SER A 5 -9.38 7.08 -27.15
C SER A 5 -7.98 7.60 -26.84
N GLU A 6 -7.93 8.67 -26.05
CA GLU A 6 -6.69 9.20 -25.49
C GLU A 6 -6.27 8.23 -24.39
N ALA A 7 -5.01 7.80 -24.43
CA ALA A 7 -4.42 6.92 -23.43
C ALA A 7 -3.90 7.73 -22.24
N ALA A 8 -3.89 7.12 -21.05
CA ALA A 8 -3.36 7.78 -19.86
C ALA A 8 -1.87 8.14 -20.05
N ALA A 9 -1.49 9.36 -19.65
CA ALA A 9 -0.10 9.78 -19.59
C ALA A 9 0.56 9.17 -18.34
N LEU A 10 1.76 8.60 -18.51
CA LEU A 10 2.47 7.84 -17.47
C LEU A 10 3.69 8.63 -16.97
N PHE A 11 3.82 8.79 -15.66
CA PHE A 11 4.88 9.58 -15.01
C PHE A 11 5.57 8.77 -13.91
N GLU A 12 6.87 8.98 -13.70
CA GLU A 12 7.56 8.36 -12.57
C GLU A 12 7.26 9.09 -11.26
N ALA A 13 6.77 8.40 -10.22
CA ALA A 13 6.26 9.04 -9.00
C ALA A 13 7.33 9.78 -8.20
N GLY A 14 8.59 9.32 -8.24
CA GLY A 14 9.74 10.02 -7.65
C GLY A 14 10.33 11.13 -8.55
N ASN A 15 9.86 11.25 -9.80
CA ASN A 15 10.26 12.30 -10.73
C ASN A 15 9.08 12.67 -11.66
N PRO A 16 8.05 13.39 -11.17
CA PRO A 16 6.79 13.55 -11.90
C PRO A 16 6.86 14.30 -13.24
N GLY A 17 8.00 14.94 -13.55
CA GLY A 17 8.26 15.52 -14.87
C GLY A 17 8.74 14.51 -15.93
N GLN A 18 9.11 13.29 -15.51
CA GLN A 18 9.62 12.24 -16.38
C GLN A 18 8.47 11.36 -16.89
N LEU A 19 8.10 11.58 -18.15
CA LEU A 19 7.18 10.70 -18.88
C LEU A 19 7.79 9.31 -19.09
N ILE A 20 6.96 8.28 -18.95
CA ILE A 20 7.28 6.89 -19.23
C ILE A 20 6.60 6.48 -20.54
N ASP A 21 7.38 5.94 -21.46
CA ASP A 21 6.86 5.30 -22.67
C ASP A 21 6.04 4.07 -22.27
N ARG A 22 4.81 3.97 -22.80
CA ARG A 22 3.88 2.88 -22.51
C ARG A 22 4.51 1.52 -22.74
N ASP A 23 5.26 1.38 -23.83
CA ASP A 23 5.82 0.09 -24.23
C ASP A 23 6.98 -0.35 -23.30
N LYS A 24 7.45 0.55 -22.41
CA LYS A 24 8.42 0.27 -21.33
C LYS A 24 7.78 0.14 -19.94
N LEU A 25 6.47 0.35 -19.81
CA LEU A 25 5.80 0.41 -18.49
C LEU A 25 6.07 -0.83 -17.64
N ILE A 26 5.96 -2.02 -18.23
CA ILE A 26 6.13 -3.28 -17.50
C ILE A 26 7.59 -3.45 -17.04
N ASP A 27 8.55 -3.17 -17.91
CA ASP A 27 9.98 -3.19 -17.57
C ASP A 27 10.28 -2.21 -16.41
N ARG A 28 9.72 -0.99 -16.44
CA ARG A 28 9.89 0.00 -15.35
C ARG A 28 9.29 -0.51 -14.03
N LEU A 29 8.13 -1.16 -14.06
CA LEU A 29 7.51 -1.74 -12.87
C LEU A 29 8.30 -2.94 -12.32
N ASP A 30 8.87 -3.77 -13.20
CA ASP A 30 9.74 -4.90 -12.83
C ASP A 30 11.07 -4.43 -12.23
N ASP A 31 11.62 -3.31 -12.72
CA ASP A 31 12.77 -2.61 -12.14
C ASP A 31 12.47 -1.91 -10.79
N GLY A 32 11.20 -1.87 -10.36
CA GLY A 32 10.78 -1.23 -9.10
C GLY A 32 10.48 0.26 -9.19
N SER A 33 10.24 0.78 -10.39
CA SER A 33 9.68 2.13 -10.55
C SER A 33 8.22 2.13 -10.08
N VAL A 34 7.80 3.23 -9.49
CA VAL A 34 6.38 3.49 -9.17
C VAL A 34 5.87 4.56 -10.11
N VAL A 35 4.73 4.29 -10.74
CA VAL A 35 4.22 5.08 -11.87
C VAL A 35 2.87 5.69 -11.52
N ILE A 36 2.70 6.97 -11.85
CA ILE A 36 1.42 7.68 -11.78
C ILE A 36 0.87 7.80 -13.20
N ALA A 37 -0.31 7.28 -13.44
CA ALA A 37 -1.05 7.42 -14.69
C ALA A 37 -2.14 8.49 -14.52
N ARG A 38 -2.26 9.41 -15.49
CA ARG A 38 -3.20 10.53 -15.47
C ARG A 38 -4.01 10.62 -16.75
N GLY A 39 -5.29 10.96 -16.62
CA GLY A 39 -6.23 10.98 -17.74
C GLY A 39 -6.42 9.59 -18.35
N GLY A 40 -6.83 9.53 -19.61
CA GLY A 40 -7.13 8.28 -20.29
C GLY A 40 -8.61 7.89 -20.20
N THR A 41 -9.18 7.49 -21.34
CA THR A 41 -10.64 7.28 -21.48
C THR A 41 -11.16 6.19 -20.53
N ALA A 42 -10.44 5.08 -20.41
CA ALA A 42 -10.82 3.98 -19.55
C ALA A 42 -10.60 4.27 -18.06
N LEU A 43 -9.57 5.07 -17.71
CA LEU A 43 -9.32 5.47 -16.33
C LEU A 43 -10.42 6.42 -15.83
N THR A 44 -10.72 7.49 -16.58
CA THR A 44 -11.83 8.39 -16.27
C THR A 44 -13.16 7.65 -16.18
N LYS A 45 -13.41 6.66 -17.06
CA LYS A 45 -14.60 5.81 -17.00
C LYS A 45 -14.69 4.99 -15.70
N LEU A 46 -13.59 4.38 -15.25
CA LEU A 46 -13.56 3.56 -14.03
C LEU A 46 -13.65 4.40 -12.75
N HIS A 47 -12.95 5.54 -12.73
CA HIS A 47 -13.06 6.53 -11.66
C HIS A 47 -14.50 7.00 -11.48
N ARG A 48 -15.14 7.51 -12.56
CA ARG A 48 -16.54 7.94 -12.53
C ARG A 48 -17.50 6.82 -12.16
N LEU A 49 -17.35 5.61 -12.72
CA LEU A 49 -18.17 4.45 -12.36
C LEU A 49 -18.16 4.18 -10.86
N THR A 50 -16.99 4.31 -10.23
CA THR A 50 -16.81 4.10 -8.78
C THR A 50 -17.42 5.24 -7.96
N ARG A 51 -17.20 6.49 -8.39
CA ARG A 51 -17.73 7.69 -7.71
C ARG A 51 -19.26 7.76 -7.78
N ASP A 52 -19.83 7.55 -8.97
CA ASP A 52 -21.28 7.55 -9.21
C ASP A 52 -22.01 6.46 -8.41
N GLU A 53 -21.37 5.29 -8.20
CA GLU A 53 -21.90 4.25 -7.30
C GLU A 53 -22.00 4.75 -5.86
N ILE A 54 -20.92 5.35 -5.34
CA ILE A 54 -20.87 5.85 -3.96
C ILE A 54 -21.97 6.90 -3.74
N PHE A 55 -22.10 7.86 -4.65
CA PHE A 55 -23.15 8.89 -4.56
C PHE A 55 -24.56 8.34 -4.68
N ARG A 56 -24.78 7.32 -5.53
CA ARG A 56 -26.08 6.64 -5.56
C ARG A 56 -26.38 5.93 -4.24
N GLN A 57 -25.41 5.26 -3.62
CA GLN A 57 -25.62 4.65 -2.30
C GLN A 57 -25.84 5.69 -1.19
N ILE A 58 -25.22 6.87 -1.28
CA ILE A 58 -25.52 8.00 -0.39
C ILE A 58 -26.96 8.48 -0.61
N ALA A 59 -27.43 8.63 -1.86
CA ALA A 59 -28.81 9.01 -2.13
C ALA A 59 -29.83 7.97 -1.62
N ASP A 60 -29.54 6.68 -1.83
CA ASP A 60 -30.39 5.55 -1.42
C ASP A 60 -30.48 5.37 0.12
N LEU A 61 -29.46 5.83 0.87
CA LEU A 61 -29.34 5.66 2.32
C LEU A 61 -29.61 6.93 3.14
N ALA A 62 -29.23 8.10 2.61
CA ALA A 62 -29.25 9.39 3.31
C ALA A 62 -30.10 10.46 2.60
N GLY A 63 -30.67 10.14 1.43
CA GLY A 63 -31.52 11.03 0.65
C GLY A 63 -30.78 11.90 -0.38
N ALA A 64 -31.53 12.39 -1.37
CA ALA A 64 -30.97 13.18 -2.47
C ALA A 64 -30.36 14.51 -2.04
N GLU A 65 -30.88 15.15 -0.98
CA GLU A 65 -30.32 16.38 -0.40
C GLU A 65 -28.90 16.15 0.12
N MET A 66 -28.70 15.07 0.89
CA MET A 66 -27.38 14.72 1.42
C MET A 66 -26.40 14.32 0.31
N ARG A 67 -26.87 13.59 -0.71
CA ARG A 67 -26.07 13.30 -1.91
C ARG A 67 -25.63 14.58 -2.61
N ASN A 68 -26.54 15.53 -2.84
CA ASN A 68 -26.21 16.80 -3.48
C ASN A 68 -25.23 17.62 -2.63
N LYS A 69 -25.37 17.59 -1.29
CA LYS A 69 -24.45 18.29 -0.39
C LYS A 69 -23.03 17.70 -0.45
N LEU A 70 -22.90 16.39 -0.49
CA LEU A 70 -21.61 15.71 -0.62
C LEU A 70 -21.00 15.83 -2.03
N GLU A 71 -21.82 16.05 -3.07
CA GLU A 71 -21.31 16.41 -4.40
C GLU A 71 -20.73 17.83 -4.45
N GLU A 72 -21.23 18.75 -3.61
CA GLU A 72 -20.70 20.12 -3.46
C GLU A 72 -19.41 20.14 -2.64
N VAL A 73 -19.34 19.42 -1.51
CA VAL A 73 -18.17 19.49 -0.60
C VAL A 73 -17.10 18.43 -0.85
N GLY A 74 -17.42 17.32 -1.55
CA GLY A 74 -16.49 16.21 -1.78
C GLY A 74 -16.69 15.01 -0.82
N LEU A 75 -16.32 13.80 -1.25
CA LEU A 75 -16.41 12.59 -0.41
C LEU A 75 -15.33 12.54 0.68
N GLU A 76 -14.29 13.36 0.60
CA GLU A 76 -13.31 13.57 1.66
C GLU A 76 -13.96 14.04 2.98
N HIS A 77 -15.01 14.86 2.88
CA HIS A 77 -15.79 15.37 4.01
C HIS A 77 -17.00 14.48 4.36
N ILE A 78 -17.11 13.25 3.82
CA ILE A 78 -18.24 12.34 4.08
C ILE A 78 -18.48 12.06 5.57
N HIS A 79 -17.42 12.07 6.36
CA HIS A 79 -17.40 11.77 7.78
C HIS A 79 -17.90 12.92 8.67
N GLU A 80 -18.03 14.14 8.13
CA GLU A 80 -18.63 15.30 8.80
C GLU A 80 -20.17 15.30 8.65
N HIS A 81 -20.67 14.58 7.65
CA HIS A 81 -22.07 14.62 7.23
C HIS A 81 -22.81 13.30 7.46
N LEU A 82 -22.11 12.16 7.43
CA LEU A 82 -22.69 10.82 7.67
C LEU A 82 -22.06 10.18 8.92
N SER A 83 -22.85 9.41 9.66
CA SER A 83 -22.33 8.58 10.75
C SER A 83 -21.44 7.45 10.23
N VAL A 84 -20.51 6.96 11.08
CA VAL A 84 -19.59 5.87 10.73
C VAL A 84 -20.33 4.57 10.34
N ASP A 85 -21.51 4.31 10.90
CA ASP A 85 -22.35 3.18 10.50
C ASP A 85 -22.96 3.37 9.10
N LEU A 86 -23.43 4.58 8.78
CA LEU A 86 -23.96 4.91 7.47
C LEU A 86 -22.88 4.87 6.38
N ILE A 87 -21.65 5.29 6.71
CA ILE A 87 -20.47 5.16 5.84
C ILE A 87 -20.13 3.68 5.60
N GLN A 88 -20.23 2.83 6.63
CA GLN A 88 -20.05 1.39 6.48
C GLN A 88 -21.09 0.76 5.56
N ASP A 89 -22.34 1.22 5.59
CA ASP A 89 -23.40 0.74 4.70
C ASP A 89 -23.21 1.23 3.26
N VAL A 90 -22.89 2.51 3.04
CA VAL A 90 -22.51 3.07 1.73
C VAL A 90 -21.37 2.25 1.13
N HIS A 91 -20.27 2.05 1.88
CA HIS A 91 -19.13 1.23 1.47
C HIS A 91 -19.54 -0.20 1.12
N SER A 92 -20.40 -0.83 1.94
CA SER A 92 -20.83 -2.23 1.74
C SER A 92 -21.63 -2.40 0.45
N ARG A 93 -22.64 -1.54 0.25
CA ARG A 93 -23.51 -1.60 -0.93
C ARG A 93 -22.77 -1.23 -2.20
N ALA A 94 -21.94 -0.18 -2.18
CA ALA A 94 -21.13 0.21 -3.32
C ALA A 94 -20.15 -0.90 -3.73
N THR A 95 -19.51 -1.55 -2.75
CA THR A 95 -18.63 -2.70 -2.99
C THR A 95 -19.37 -3.90 -3.58
N GLU A 96 -20.64 -4.14 -3.22
CA GLU A 96 -21.42 -5.24 -3.79
C GLU A 96 -21.81 -4.94 -5.24
N ASN A 97 -22.42 -3.77 -5.48
CA ASN A 97 -22.94 -3.36 -6.79
C ASN A 97 -21.85 -3.26 -7.87
N LEU A 98 -20.65 -2.76 -7.51
CA LEU A 98 -19.52 -2.66 -8.44
C LEU A 98 -18.99 -4.02 -8.91
N ARG A 99 -19.21 -5.14 -8.20
CA ARG A 99 -18.66 -6.46 -8.58
C ARG A 99 -19.05 -6.92 -9.98
N ALA A 100 -20.27 -6.58 -10.43
CA ALA A 100 -20.76 -6.99 -11.73
C ALA A 100 -20.02 -6.32 -12.90
N THR A 101 -19.59 -5.06 -12.73
CA THR A 101 -19.08 -4.21 -13.82
C THR A 101 -17.59 -3.92 -13.71
N TYR A 102 -17.04 -3.88 -12.50
CA TYR A 102 -15.67 -3.43 -12.22
C TYR A 102 -14.60 -4.26 -12.93
N MET A 103 -14.74 -5.60 -13.00
CA MET A 103 -13.76 -6.47 -13.65
C MET A 103 -13.63 -6.20 -15.16
N ARG A 104 -14.73 -5.85 -15.84
CA ARG A 104 -14.72 -5.47 -17.25
C ARG A 104 -14.08 -4.10 -17.45
N ALA A 105 -14.46 -3.11 -16.65
CA ALA A 105 -13.88 -1.78 -16.74
C ALA A 105 -12.38 -1.77 -16.40
N THR A 106 -11.93 -2.67 -15.50
CA THR A 106 -10.51 -2.92 -15.23
C THR A 106 -9.78 -3.57 -16.40
N GLU A 107 -10.41 -4.51 -17.12
CA GLU A 107 -9.84 -5.09 -18.36
C GLU A 107 -9.67 -4.03 -19.44
N GLU A 108 -10.68 -3.19 -19.65
CA GLU A 108 -10.63 -2.08 -20.60
C GLU A 108 -9.49 -1.09 -20.25
N LEU A 109 -9.34 -0.76 -18.95
CA LEU A 109 -8.27 0.07 -18.42
C LEU A 109 -6.87 -0.52 -18.65
N ILE A 110 -6.64 -1.78 -18.27
CA ILE A 110 -5.33 -2.42 -18.44
C ILE A 110 -4.93 -2.48 -19.91
N ARG A 111 -5.88 -2.78 -20.80
CA ARG A 111 -5.63 -2.80 -22.25
C ARG A 111 -5.28 -1.42 -22.79
N GLU A 112 -5.91 -0.35 -22.30
CA GLU A 112 -5.60 1.04 -22.69
C GLU A 112 -4.21 1.46 -22.22
N PHE A 113 -3.93 1.37 -20.91
CA PHE A 113 -2.68 1.91 -20.34
C PHE A 113 -1.46 1.03 -20.60
N SER A 114 -1.60 -0.27 -20.86
CA SER A 114 -0.46 -1.17 -21.07
C SER A 114 -0.26 -1.59 -22.52
N GLY A 115 -1.27 -1.45 -23.39
CA GLY A 115 -1.24 -1.95 -24.76
C GLY A 115 -1.30 -3.48 -24.91
N HIS A 116 -1.20 -4.25 -23.83
CA HIS A 116 -1.25 -5.71 -23.88
C HIS A 116 -2.67 -6.22 -24.19
N SER A 117 -2.78 -7.22 -25.08
CA SER A 117 -4.05 -7.89 -25.41
C SER A 117 -4.31 -9.17 -24.59
N SER A 118 -3.27 -9.71 -23.96
CA SER A 118 -3.27 -10.91 -23.13
C SER A 118 -2.64 -10.60 -21.77
N PHE A 119 -3.47 -10.67 -20.73
CA PHE A 119 -3.13 -10.46 -19.32
C PHE A 119 -4.22 -11.12 -18.46
N TYR A 120 -4.06 -11.08 -17.14
CA TYR A 120 -5.01 -11.62 -16.17
C TYR A 120 -5.38 -10.55 -15.14
N VAL A 121 -6.66 -10.38 -14.85
CA VAL A 121 -7.20 -9.40 -13.90
C VAL A 121 -7.60 -10.10 -12.61
N ASN A 122 -7.30 -9.52 -11.46
CA ASN A 122 -7.78 -10.05 -10.18
C ASN A 122 -9.31 -9.91 -10.09
N HIS A 123 -9.98 -10.98 -9.69
CA HIS A 123 -11.44 -10.98 -9.53
C HIS A 123 -11.91 -10.10 -8.36
N ASN A 124 -11.02 -9.79 -7.42
CA ASN A 124 -11.34 -8.95 -6.27
C ASN A 124 -10.74 -7.55 -6.45
N PHE A 125 -11.54 -6.54 -6.14
CA PHE A 125 -11.08 -5.19 -5.85
C PHE A 125 -11.33 -4.87 -4.37
N VAL A 126 -10.72 -3.80 -3.90
CA VAL A 126 -10.89 -3.27 -2.54
C VAL A 126 -11.21 -1.78 -2.66
N LEU A 127 -12.48 -1.43 -2.45
CA LEU A 127 -12.88 -0.07 -2.15
C LEU A 127 -12.42 0.26 -0.72
N ARG A 128 -11.95 1.49 -0.50
CA ARG A 128 -11.37 1.93 0.78
C ARG A 128 -11.94 3.28 1.16
N PHE A 129 -12.38 3.39 2.41
CA PHE A 129 -12.85 4.62 3.04
C PHE A 129 -12.04 4.77 4.32
N TYR A 130 -10.95 5.52 4.27
CA TYR A 130 -9.99 5.59 5.36
C TYR A 130 -10.14 6.92 6.10
N LEU A 131 -10.94 6.87 7.16
CA LEU A 131 -11.32 8.01 8.02
C LEU A 131 -10.09 8.65 8.69
N PRO A 132 -10.19 9.92 9.12
CA PRO A 132 -9.22 10.54 10.04
C PRO A 132 -8.92 9.64 11.25
N ASN A 133 -7.65 9.58 11.67
CA ASN A 133 -7.22 8.62 12.70
C ASN A 133 -8.05 8.74 13.98
N ASP A 134 -8.29 9.94 14.49
CA ASP A 134 -8.98 10.12 15.78
C ASP A 134 -10.42 9.58 15.74
N LEU A 135 -11.14 9.79 14.63
CA LEU A 135 -12.46 9.19 14.42
C LEU A 135 -12.37 7.67 14.27
N MET A 136 -11.37 7.17 13.54
CA MET A 136 -11.14 5.73 13.37
C MET A 136 -10.86 5.04 14.72
N GLN A 137 -10.06 5.65 15.61
CA GLN A 137 -9.78 5.13 16.95
C GLN A 137 -11.04 5.07 17.82
N GLN A 138 -11.86 6.13 17.81
CA GLN A 138 -13.15 6.17 18.54
C GLN A 138 -14.08 5.02 18.12
N HIS A 139 -14.05 4.61 16.85
CA HIS A 139 -14.88 3.54 16.29
C HIS A 139 -14.12 2.21 16.03
N TYR A 140 -12.91 2.05 16.58
CA TYR A 140 -12.01 0.93 16.25
C TYR A 140 -12.64 -0.45 16.50
N THR A 141 -13.43 -0.61 17.55
CA THR A 141 -14.09 -1.88 17.90
C THR A 141 -15.05 -2.39 16.83
N THR A 142 -15.73 -1.49 16.12
CA THR A 142 -16.62 -1.77 14.99
C THR A 142 -15.79 -1.96 13.71
N LEU A 143 -14.88 -1.02 13.43
CA LEU A 143 -14.15 -0.96 12.16
C LEU A 143 -13.08 -2.06 12.00
N LYS A 144 -12.53 -2.62 13.09
CA LYS A 144 -11.48 -3.68 13.07
C LYS A 144 -11.86 -4.98 12.37
N GLN A 145 -13.14 -5.19 12.10
CA GLN A 145 -13.61 -6.33 11.30
C GLN A 145 -13.32 -6.15 9.79
N ARG A 146 -12.84 -4.98 9.36
CA ARG A 146 -12.63 -4.60 7.95
C ARG A 146 -11.21 -4.00 7.71
N PRO A 147 -10.13 -4.70 8.11
CA PRO A 147 -8.75 -4.21 7.96
C PRO A 147 -8.40 -3.97 6.49
N GLY A 148 -7.64 -2.92 6.21
CA GLY A 148 -7.27 -2.49 4.85
C GLY A 148 -8.41 -1.93 3.99
N LYS A 149 -9.67 -1.99 4.47
CA LYS A 149 -10.86 -1.40 3.82
C LYS A 149 -11.26 -0.10 4.51
N LEU A 150 -11.46 -0.15 5.82
CA LEU A 150 -11.85 1.00 6.66
C LEU A 150 -10.79 1.40 7.70
N ILE A 151 -9.86 0.49 7.98
CA ILE A 151 -8.70 0.74 8.85
C ILE A 151 -7.44 0.60 8.02
N GLN A 152 -6.40 1.30 8.46
CA GLN A 152 -5.05 1.22 7.94
C GLN A 152 -4.56 -0.24 7.84
N HIS A 153 -3.66 -0.48 6.90
CA HIS A 153 -2.80 -1.65 6.93
C HIS A 153 -1.36 -1.18 6.96
N GLY A 154 -0.58 -1.68 7.93
CA GLY A 154 0.85 -1.40 8.01
C GLY A 154 1.63 -2.00 6.84
N PRO A 155 2.97 -1.82 6.80
CA PRO A 155 3.76 -2.28 5.68
C PRO A 155 3.65 -3.79 5.49
N HIS A 156 3.48 -4.19 4.25
CA HIS A 156 3.39 -5.58 3.86
C HIS A 156 3.86 -5.78 2.43
N LEU A 157 4.29 -7.01 2.14
CA LEU A 157 4.35 -7.50 0.77
C LEU A 157 3.02 -8.16 0.45
N ASP A 158 2.48 -7.86 -0.73
CA ASP A 158 1.19 -8.37 -1.22
C ASP A 158 1.15 -9.90 -1.25
N LEU A 159 2.30 -10.53 -1.49
CA LEU A 159 2.50 -11.99 -1.44
C LEU A 159 2.10 -12.61 -0.09
N TRP A 160 2.15 -11.84 1.00
CA TRP A 160 1.71 -12.30 2.33
C TRP A 160 0.19 -12.45 2.41
N GLN A 161 -0.56 -11.70 1.59
CA GLN A 161 -2.02 -11.77 1.44
C GLN A 161 -2.45 -12.70 0.27
N ASN A 162 -1.57 -13.60 -0.18
CA ASN A 162 -1.83 -14.57 -1.26
C ASN A 162 -2.07 -13.96 -2.66
N VAL A 163 -1.60 -12.73 -2.88
CA VAL A 163 -1.45 -12.12 -4.22
C VAL A 163 -0.42 -12.92 -5.04
N ALA A 164 -0.47 -12.83 -6.37
CA ALA A 164 0.52 -13.47 -7.23
C ALA A 164 1.87 -12.74 -7.15
N LEU A 165 2.96 -13.51 -7.27
CA LEU A 165 4.34 -12.99 -7.17
C LEU A 165 4.62 -11.95 -8.25
N ASN A 166 4.15 -12.19 -9.48
CA ASN A 166 4.28 -11.37 -10.69
C ASN A 166 3.09 -10.43 -10.92
N ALA A 167 2.49 -9.92 -9.84
CA ALA A 167 1.36 -9.01 -9.92
C ALA A 167 1.80 -7.55 -9.85
N TYR A 168 1.05 -6.70 -10.52
CA TYR A 168 1.11 -5.25 -10.39
C TYR A 168 -0.19 -4.77 -9.73
N ASN A 169 -0.06 -3.78 -8.85
CA ASN A 169 -1.18 -3.08 -8.24
C ASN A 169 -1.67 -1.97 -9.16
N ILE A 170 -2.99 -1.79 -9.17
CA ILE A 170 -3.70 -0.61 -9.65
C ILE A 170 -4.36 -0.02 -8.42
N TRP A 171 -4.02 1.22 -8.09
CA TRP A 171 -4.65 1.97 -7.00
C TRP A 171 -5.11 3.30 -7.57
N ILE A 172 -6.39 3.65 -7.42
CA ILE A 172 -7.00 4.83 -8.02
C ILE A 172 -7.55 5.72 -6.91
N ALA A 173 -7.15 6.99 -6.91
CA ALA A 173 -7.70 8.03 -6.06
C ALA A 173 -9.13 8.37 -6.52
N ILE A 174 -10.13 8.27 -5.65
CA ILE A 174 -11.52 8.63 -6.01
C ILE A 174 -11.78 10.12 -5.75
N GLU A 175 -11.22 10.67 -4.67
CA GLU A 175 -11.07 12.11 -4.46
C GLU A 175 -9.58 12.44 -4.31
N ASP A 176 -9.24 13.70 -4.02
CA ASP A 176 -7.87 14.12 -3.76
C ASP A 176 -7.27 13.40 -2.54
N VAL A 177 -5.98 13.08 -2.63
CA VAL A 177 -5.24 12.33 -1.60
C VAL A 177 -3.93 13.04 -1.30
N ASP A 178 -3.76 13.38 -0.03
CA ASP A 178 -2.60 14.09 0.50
C ASP A 178 -1.51 13.11 0.96
N GLU A 179 -0.29 13.61 1.14
CA GLU A 179 0.80 12.82 1.74
C GLU A 179 0.49 12.36 3.18
N GLY A 180 -0.35 13.10 3.91
CA GLY A 180 -0.79 12.78 5.27
C GLY A 180 -1.91 11.74 5.38
N ASN A 181 -2.57 11.37 4.29
CA ASN A 181 -3.63 10.35 4.31
C ASN A 181 -3.48 9.24 3.25
N GLY A 182 -2.58 9.41 2.29
CA GLY A 182 -2.32 8.49 1.18
C GLY A 182 -1.64 7.17 1.55
N MET A 183 -0.92 6.61 0.58
CA MET A 183 -0.14 5.39 0.75
C MET A 183 1.34 5.65 0.52
N VAL A 184 2.16 4.80 1.14
CA VAL A 184 3.61 4.80 0.99
C VAL A 184 4.08 3.48 0.41
N VAL A 185 5.09 3.59 -0.45
CA VAL A 185 5.93 2.49 -0.92
C VAL A 185 7.32 2.69 -0.34
N TYR A 186 8.07 1.60 -0.13
CA TYR A 186 9.45 1.66 0.38
C TYR A 186 10.40 1.16 -0.73
N PRO A 187 10.95 2.05 -1.58
CA PRO A 187 11.81 1.65 -2.70
C PRO A 187 13.07 0.93 -2.23
N ASP A 188 13.65 1.39 -1.11
CA ASP A 188 14.82 0.79 -0.47
C ASP A 188 14.62 -0.69 -0.09
N ALA A 189 13.38 -1.14 0.12
CA ALA A 189 13.05 -2.53 0.44
C ALA A 189 12.71 -3.38 -0.80
N PHE A 190 12.60 -2.79 -1.99
CA PHE A 190 12.26 -3.52 -3.22
C PHE A 190 13.33 -4.57 -3.57
N GLY A 191 12.89 -5.77 -3.93
CA GLY A 191 13.77 -6.90 -4.24
C GLY A 191 14.57 -7.47 -3.04
N LYS A 192 14.44 -6.90 -1.84
CA LYS A 192 15.15 -7.35 -0.62
C LYS A 192 14.23 -8.21 0.25
N PRO A 193 14.76 -9.19 1.01
CA PRO A 193 13.94 -9.94 1.96
C PRO A 193 13.49 -9.04 3.10
N VAL A 194 12.18 -9.02 3.37
CA VAL A 194 11.58 -8.30 4.51
C VAL A 194 11.09 -9.32 5.54
N PRO A 195 11.79 -9.49 6.68
CA PRO A 195 11.32 -10.28 7.81
C PRO A 195 9.94 -9.85 8.33
N ARG A 196 9.15 -10.83 8.76
CA ARG A 196 7.79 -10.62 9.29
C ARG A 196 7.67 -11.04 10.76
N GLY A 197 6.93 -10.27 11.53
CA GLY A 197 6.39 -10.63 12.84
C GLY A 197 4.91 -10.94 12.71
N GLY A 198 4.57 -12.22 12.49
CA GLY A 198 3.18 -12.63 12.25
C GLY A 198 2.63 -12.13 10.91
N GLU A 199 1.63 -11.24 10.97
CA GLU A 199 0.96 -10.64 9.79
C GLU A 199 1.60 -9.31 9.33
N HIS A 200 2.56 -8.77 10.09
CA HIS A 200 3.20 -7.49 9.82
C HIS A 200 4.71 -7.65 9.57
N VAL A 201 5.36 -6.59 9.09
CA VAL A 201 6.83 -6.44 9.14
C VAL A 201 7.32 -6.65 10.59
N ARG A 202 8.53 -7.19 10.76
CA ARG A 202 9.13 -7.35 12.09
C ARG A 202 9.38 -5.97 12.72
N GLU A 203 9.19 -5.83 14.03
CA GLU A 203 9.19 -4.52 14.72
C GLU A 203 10.52 -3.75 14.63
N ASP A 204 11.64 -4.47 14.53
CA ASP A 204 13.03 -4.04 14.42
C ASP A 204 13.56 -4.03 12.97
N GLN A 205 12.66 -4.07 11.97
CA GLN A 205 13.06 -4.08 10.57
C GLN A 205 13.22 -2.67 10.01
N VAL A 206 14.41 -2.36 9.50
CA VAL A 206 14.65 -1.17 8.68
C VAL A 206 13.92 -1.33 7.35
N THR A 207 13.02 -0.38 7.05
CA THR A 207 12.22 -0.33 5.81
C THR A 207 12.77 0.66 4.79
N GLY A 208 13.63 1.58 5.22
CA GLY A 208 14.18 2.68 4.39
C GLY A 208 13.28 3.90 4.36
N ARG A 209 13.61 4.91 3.54
CA ARG A 209 12.77 6.12 3.46
C ARG A 209 11.53 5.81 2.57
N PRO A 210 10.30 6.02 3.06
CA PRO A 210 9.12 5.85 2.24
C PRO A 210 9.03 6.92 1.16
N LEU A 211 8.60 6.53 -0.04
CA LEU A 211 8.08 7.44 -1.04
C LEU A 211 6.58 7.63 -0.76
N ARG A 212 6.22 8.85 -0.35
CA ARG A 212 4.83 9.31 -0.19
C ARG A 212 4.22 9.58 -1.57
N LEU A 213 2.96 9.20 -1.77
CA LEU A 213 2.30 9.22 -3.09
C LEU A 213 1.00 10.05 -3.06
N PRO A 214 1.08 11.39 -2.93
CA PRO A 214 -0.09 12.26 -3.09
C PRO A 214 -0.63 12.16 -4.52
N CYS A 215 -1.95 12.19 -4.65
CA CYS A 215 -2.67 11.94 -5.90
C CYS A 215 -3.84 12.91 -6.04
N LYS A 216 -4.15 13.33 -7.27
CA LYS A 216 -5.40 14.03 -7.57
C LYS A 216 -6.53 13.05 -7.85
N ALA A 217 -7.78 13.48 -7.68
CA ALA A 217 -8.95 12.69 -8.01
C ALA A 217 -8.86 12.15 -9.46
N GLY A 218 -8.89 10.83 -9.61
CA GLY A 218 -8.71 10.15 -10.90
C GLY A 218 -7.28 9.75 -11.26
N ASP A 219 -6.25 10.19 -10.52
CA ASP A 219 -4.88 9.66 -10.67
C ASP A 219 -4.84 8.17 -10.30
N MET A 220 -4.05 7.39 -11.04
CA MET A 220 -3.82 5.96 -10.81
C MET A 220 -2.35 5.67 -10.51
N LEU A 221 -2.08 5.08 -9.36
CA LEU A 221 -0.77 4.51 -9.02
C LEU A 221 -0.64 3.07 -9.55
N LEU A 222 0.51 2.80 -10.16
CA LEU A 222 0.95 1.48 -10.62
C LEU A 222 2.29 1.13 -9.97
N PHE A 223 2.37 -0.05 -9.35
CA PHE A 223 3.60 -0.57 -8.73
C PHE A 223 3.59 -2.09 -8.63
N HIS A 224 4.75 -2.74 -8.64
CA HIS A 224 4.87 -4.19 -8.51
C HIS A 224 4.51 -4.68 -7.10
N SER A 225 3.87 -5.84 -6.97
CA SER A 225 3.41 -6.45 -5.70
C SER A 225 4.55 -6.83 -4.72
N GLN A 226 5.80 -6.68 -5.13
CA GLN A 226 6.99 -6.93 -4.31
C GLN A 226 7.59 -5.64 -3.72
N HIS A 227 6.97 -4.47 -3.96
CA HIS A 227 7.19 -3.32 -3.08
C HIS A 227 6.61 -3.62 -1.71
N LEU A 228 7.42 -3.40 -0.68
CA LEU A 228 6.91 -3.17 0.65
C LEU A 228 6.10 -1.87 0.61
N HIS A 229 4.85 -1.92 1.05
CA HIS A 229 3.94 -0.77 0.99
C HIS A 229 2.87 -0.84 2.08
N GLY A 230 2.25 0.30 2.40
CA GLY A 230 1.22 0.43 3.42
C GLY A 230 0.45 1.73 3.29
N GLY A 231 -0.61 1.89 4.08
CA GLY A 231 -1.23 3.21 4.26
C GLY A 231 -0.35 4.07 5.18
N VAL A 232 -0.28 5.37 4.94
CA VAL A 232 0.14 6.35 5.97
C VAL A 232 -0.93 6.38 7.07
N LEU A 233 -0.59 6.74 8.30
CA LEU A 233 -1.62 6.98 9.33
C LEU A 233 -2.40 8.22 8.89
N ASN A 234 -3.73 8.16 8.79
CA ASN A 234 -4.50 9.34 8.38
C ASN A 234 -4.40 10.46 9.43
N ARG A 235 -3.41 11.32 9.22
CA ARG A 235 -3.09 12.52 9.99
C ARG A 235 -3.62 13.78 9.30
N THR A 236 -4.74 13.64 8.60
CA THR A 236 -5.52 14.75 8.04
C THR A 236 -6.93 14.68 8.62
N ASP A 237 -7.66 15.79 8.49
CA ASP A 237 -9.11 15.87 8.68
C ASP A 237 -9.90 15.25 7.51
N MET A 238 -9.27 14.87 6.40
CA MET A 238 -9.96 14.32 5.22
C MET A 238 -10.07 12.79 5.23
N THR A 239 -11.25 12.24 4.89
CA THR A 239 -11.43 10.80 4.62
C THR A 239 -10.85 10.44 3.25
N ARG A 240 -9.83 9.58 3.20
CA ARG A 240 -9.33 9.11 1.90
C ARG A 240 -10.26 8.06 1.30
N VAL A 241 -10.82 8.36 0.12
CA VAL A 241 -11.56 7.40 -0.71
C VAL A 241 -10.71 6.92 -1.88
N ALA A 242 -10.49 5.61 -1.99
CA ALA A 242 -9.67 5.01 -3.05
C ALA A 242 -10.15 3.60 -3.40
N ILE A 243 -9.85 3.14 -4.61
CA ILE A 243 -10.14 1.76 -5.05
C ILE A 243 -8.86 1.06 -5.53
N THR A 244 -8.68 -0.21 -5.14
CA THR A 244 -7.49 -0.99 -5.50
C THR A 244 -7.87 -2.30 -6.18
N THR A 245 -7.18 -2.64 -7.26
CA THR A 245 -7.23 -3.95 -7.92
C THR A 245 -5.82 -4.36 -8.38
N ARG A 246 -5.69 -5.52 -9.01
CA ARG A 246 -4.39 -6.10 -9.37
C ARG A 246 -4.46 -6.83 -10.70
N PHE A 247 -3.35 -6.95 -11.40
CA PHE A 247 -3.26 -7.71 -12.64
C PHE A 247 -1.88 -8.38 -12.80
N THR A 248 -1.78 -9.33 -13.73
CA THR A 248 -0.53 -9.96 -14.15
C THR A 248 -0.48 -9.99 -15.68
N ILE A 249 0.65 -9.63 -16.30
CA ILE A 249 0.82 -9.74 -17.76
C ILE A 249 0.96 -11.22 -18.17
N SER A 250 1.86 -11.92 -17.48
CA SER A 250 2.02 -13.37 -17.58
C SER A 250 1.04 -14.10 -16.64
N PRO A 251 0.82 -15.42 -16.79
CA PRO A 251 -0.04 -16.19 -15.88
C PRO A 251 0.34 -16.02 -14.40
N PRO A 252 -0.64 -16.00 -13.46
CA PRO A 252 -0.38 -15.72 -12.06
C PRO A 252 0.49 -16.80 -11.40
N LEU A 253 1.60 -16.36 -10.80
CA LEU A 253 2.56 -17.20 -10.09
C LEU A 253 2.25 -17.22 -8.59
N HIS A 254 1.96 -18.42 -8.06
CA HIS A 254 1.63 -18.61 -6.65
C HIS A 254 2.57 -19.64 -5.99
N PRO A 255 3.70 -19.20 -5.40
CA PRO A 255 4.69 -20.10 -4.79
C PRO A 255 4.17 -20.76 -3.49
N ARG A 256 3.20 -20.14 -2.80
CA ARG A 256 2.65 -20.63 -1.53
C ARG A 256 1.35 -21.42 -1.74
N LEU A 257 1.14 -22.46 -0.93
CA LEU A 257 -0.12 -23.17 -0.78
C LEU A 257 -1.02 -22.39 0.21
N GLY A 258 -2.22 -22.00 -0.22
CA GLY A 258 -3.15 -21.19 0.56
C GLY A 258 -4.35 -20.71 -0.23
N ALA A 259 -5.12 -19.78 0.33
CA ALA A 259 -6.25 -19.11 -0.31
C ALA A 259 -5.77 -18.07 -1.33
N GLN A 260 -5.14 -18.55 -2.40
CA GLN A 260 -4.68 -17.76 -3.56
C GLN A 260 -5.82 -16.91 -4.12
N LEU A 261 -5.58 -15.61 -4.33
CA LEU A 261 -6.56 -14.74 -4.98
C LEU A 261 -6.81 -15.19 -6.42
N HIS A 262 -8.03 -14.99 -6.90
CA HIS A 262 -8.47 -15.50 -8.19
C HIS A 262 -8.13 -14.48 -9.28
N TYR A 263 -7.61 -14.96 -10.41
CA TYR A 263 -7.37 -14.14 -11.59
C TYR A 263 -8.15 -14.71 -12.78
N ALA A 264 -8.75 -13.83 -13.58
CA ALA A 264 -9.46 -14.16 -14.81
C ALA A 264 -8.66 -13.65 -16.01
N SER A 265 -8.53 -14.44 -17.08
CA SER A 265 -7.84 -13.97 -18.28
C SER A 265 -8.67 -12.91 -18.99
N ALA A 266 -8.01 -11.91 -19.59
CA ALA A 266 -8.67 -10.85 -20.35
C ALA A 266 -9.60 -11.42 -21.46
N ALA A 267 -9.17 -12.51 -22.11
CA ALA A 267 -9.98 -13.23 -23.09
C ALA A 267 -11.26 -13.88 -22.51
N ALA A 268 -11.23 -14.36 -21.26
CA ALA A 268 -12.43 -14.88 -20.59
C ALA A 268 -13.38 -13.74 -20.21
N ILE A 269 -12.85 -12.62 -19.67
CA ILE A 269 -13.62 -11.43 -19.31
C ILE A 269 -14.35 -10.85 -20.53
N ARG A 270 -13.63 -10.66 -21.65
CA ARG A 270 -14.20 -10.16 -22.92
C ARG A 270 -15.22 -11.11 -23.55
N SER A 271 -15.24 -12.39 -23.19
CA SER A 271 -16.23 -13.35 -23.69
C SER A 271 -17.55 -13.36 -22.90
N GLU A 272 -17.61 -12.65 -21.76
CA GLU A 272 -18.74 -12.58 -20.82
C GLU A 272 -19.21 -13.96 -20.27
N ASP A 273 -18.52 -15.04 -20.61
CA ASP A 273 -18.83 -16.40 -20.19
C ASP A 273 -18.28 -16.67 -18.78
N ASN A 274 -19.18 -16.59 -17.81
CA ASN A 274 -18.93 -16.94 -16.41
C ASN A 274 -18.35 -18.36 -16.20
N ARG A 275 -18.56 -19.31 -17.13
CA ARG A 275 -17.92 -20.63 -17.07
C ARG A 275 -16.45 -20.53 -17.46
N ARG A 276 -16.10 -19.76 -18.48
CA ARG A 276 -14.69 -19.51 -18.87
C ARG A 276 -13.91 -18.76 -17.80
N ILE A 277 -14.53 -17.77 -17.15
CA ILE A 277 -13.94 -17.04 -16.01
C ILE A 277 -13.64 -18.00 -14.84
N LYS A 278 -14.58 -18.89 -14.49
CA LYS A 278 -14.36 -19.91 -13.45
C LYS A 278 -13.34 -20.97 -13.87
N PHE A 279 -13.27 -21.31 -15.15
CA PHE A 279 -12.35 -22.33 -15.67
C PHE A 279 -10.90 -21.83 -15.76
N SER A 280 -10.64 -20.58 -16.15
CA SER A 280 -9.27 -20.04 -16.21
C SER A 280 -8.57 -20.14 -14.85
N TYR A 281 -9.30 -19.81 -13.78
CA TYR A 281 -8.83 -19.95 -12.40
C TYR A 281 -8.43 -21.38 -12.02
N LEU A 282 -9.22 -22.40 -12.41
CA LEU A 282 -8.91 -23.79 -12.10
C LEU A 282 -7.63 -24.26 -12.81
N VAL A 283 -7.48 -23.87 -14.08
CA VAL A 283 -6.27 -24.17 -14.87
C VAL A 283 -5.03 -23.54 -14.22
N ASP A 284 -5.10 -22.27 -13.80
CA ASP A 284 -3.98 -21.56 -13.19
C ASP A 284 -3.46 -22.21 -11.89
N LYS A 285 -4.37 -22.73 -11.06
CA LYS A 285 -4.01 -23.48 -9.84
C LYS A 285 -3.24 -24.78 -10.09
N LEU A 286 -3.47 -25.41 -11.24
CA LEU A 286 -2.95 -26.72 -11.63
C LEU A 286 -1.74 -26.64 -12.58
N ARG A 287 -1.30 -25.45 -13.00
CA ARG A 287 -0.16 -25.29 -13.93
C ARG A 287 1.12 -25.94 -13.38
N PRO A 288 1.87 -26.70 -14.20
CA PRO A 288 3.14 -27.32 -13.79
C PRO A 288 4.16 -26.33 -13.19
N ARG A 289 4.23 -25.10 -13.71
CA ARG A 289 5.12 -24.04 -13.16
C ARG A 289 4.74 -23.65 -11.72
N ASN A 290 3.45 -23.58 -11.41
CA ASN A 290 2.98 -23.34 -10.03
C ASN A 290 3.22 -24.56 -9.14
N LEU A 291 3.18 -25.79 -9.68
CA LEU A 291 3.56 -26.99 -8.94
C LEU A 291 5.06 -27.05 -8.64
N ALA A 292 5.92 -26.72 -9.61
CA ALA A 292 7.37 -26.63 -9.46
C ALA A 292 7.76 -25.61 -8.39
N LEU A 293 7.27 -24.37 -8.49
CA LEU A 293 7.52 -23.31 -7.48
C LEU A 293 7.09 -23.73 -6.06
N ARG A 294 6.01 -24.51 -5.92
CA ARG A 294 5.55 -25.03 -4.60
C ARG A 294 6.45 -26.15 -4.07
N LEU A 295 6.98 -27.00 -4.94
CA LEU A 295 7.95 -28.04 -4.56
C LEU A 295 9.28 -27.39 -4.15
N GLU A 296 9.77 -26.44 -4.93
CA GLU A 296 10.96 -25.64 -4.64
C GLU A 296 10.80 -24.88 -3.31
N THR A 297 9.67 -24.18 -3.11
CA THR A 297 9.38 -23.48 -1.84
C THR A 297 9.36 -24.45 -0.64
N ARG A 298 8.80 -25.65 -0.79
CA ARG A 298 8.79 -26.68 0.28
C ARG A 298 10.18 -27.23 0.59
N LEU A 299 11.04 -27.37 -0.42
CA LEU A 299 12.43 -27.82 -0.27
C LEU A 299 13.32 -26.71 0.32
N GLY A 300 13.01 -25.44 0.04
CA GLY A 300 13.66 -24.28 0.66
C GLY A 300 13.23 -24.01 2.11
N THR A 301 12.06 -24.50 2.54
CA THR A 301 11.62 -24.41 3.96
C THR A 301 12.22 -25.52 4.83
N GLY A 302 13.55 -25.53 4.94
CA GLY A 302 14.21 -26.10 6.11
C GLY A 302 13.82 -25.34 7.38
N ARG A 303 13.99 -25.97 8.55
CA ARG A 303 13.89 -25.22 9.82
C ARG A 303 14.98 -24.14 9.86
N PRO A 304 14.72 -22.95 10.44
CA PRO A 304 15.78 -21.94 10.57
C PRO A 304 16.88 -22.48 11.48
N GLY A 305 18.05 -22.78 10.91
CA GLY A 305 19.23 -23.21 11.66
C GLY A 305 20.25 -24.04 10.88
N GLU A 306 19.84 -24.91 9.94
CA GLU A 306 20.74 -25.94 9.40
C GLU A 306 20.72 -26.12 7.86
N GLU A 307 21.92 -26.47 7.35
CA GLU A 307 22.27 -27.00 6.02
C GLU A 307 22.17 -26.09 4.78
N GLY A 308 23.28 -25.39 4.53
CA GLY A 308 23.62 -24.92 3.19
C GLY A 308 24.28 -26.00 2.30
N ARG A 309 24.41 -25.67 0.99
CA ARG A 309 25.03 -26.45 -0.10
C ARG A 309 24.17 -27.52 -0.80
N ARG A 310 23.13 -27.08 -1.53
CA ARG A 310 22.87 -27.45 -2.95
C ARG A 310 21.60 -26.78 -3.52
N LEU A 311 21.70 -25.53 -4.02
CA LEU A 311 20.73 -24.93 -4.99
C LEU A 311 21.16 -23.53 -5.55
N LYS A 312 22.45 -23.33 -5.82
CA LYS A 312 23.06 -22.01 -6.11
C LYS A 312 22.55 -21.21 -7.33
N PHE A 313 21.68 -21.77 -8.19
CA PHE A 313 21.26 -21.11 -9.44
C PHE A 313 19.85 -20.47 -9.36
N LEU A 314 18.92 -21.07 -8.61
CA LEU A 314 17.56 -20.53 -8.41
C LEU A 314 17.45 -19.65 -7.16
N ASP A 315 18.28 -19.87 -6.14
CA ASP A 315 18.43 -18.93 -5.01
C ASP A 315 18.85 -17.53 -5.49
N ALA A 316 19.67 -17.41 -6.53
CA ALA A 316 20.06 -16.12 -7.10
C ALA A 316 18.88 -15.35 -7.74
N LEU A 317 17.79 -16.05 -8.05
CA LEU A 317 16.60 -15.56 -8.76
C LEU A 317 15.39 -15.33 -7.83
N LEU A 318 15.35 -15.99 -6.66
CA LEU A 318 14.30 -15.83 -5.65
C LEU A 318 14.79 -15.19 -4.34
N HIS A 319 16.09 -15.29 -4.03
CA HIS A 319 16.70 -14.93 -2.75
C HIS A 319 18.08 -14.27 -2.93
N ARG A 320 18.11 -13.13 -3.61
CA ARG A 320 19.31 -12.30 -3.71
C ARG A 320 19.58 -11.65 -2.33
N ASN A 321 20.46 -12.31 -1.56
CA ASN A 321 20.95 -11.98 -0.21
C ASN A 321 19.98 -12.29 0.97
N TRP A 322 20.06 -13.51 1.53
CA TRP A 322 19.31 -13.95 2.72
C TRP A 322 19.79 -13.31 4.06
N PHE A 323 20.62 -12.28 4.02
CA PHE A 323 20.87 -11.43 5.17
C PHE A 323 20.50 -10.01 4.76
N ALA A 324 19.27 -9.61 5.08
CA ALA A 324 19.03 -8.20 5.32
C ALA A 324 19.90 -7.84 6.53
N GLU A 325 20.79 -6.87 6.35
CA GLU A 325 21.45 -6.24 7.48
C GLU A 325 20.34 -5.72 8.41
N THR A 326 20.20 -6.35 9.57
CA THR A 326 20.00 -5.54 10.78
C THR A 326 21.17 -4.56 10.75
N GLN A 327 20.95 -3.31 10.35
CA GLN A 327 21.95 -2.28 10.60
C GLN A 327 22.27 -2.40 12.07
N ASP A 328 23.53 -2.71 12.39
CA ASP A 328 23.97 -2.80 13.77
C ASP A 328 24.04 -1.38 14.34
N ARG A 329 22.85 -0.85 14.67
CA ARG A 329 22.67 0.31 15.54
C ARG A 329 22.92 -0.15 16.98
N SER A 330 24.06 -0.81 17.18
CA SER A 330 24.58 -1.22 18.48
C SER A 330 24.64 -0.02 19.41
N ARG A 331 24.76 -0.28 20.70
CA ARG A 331 24.96 0.76 21.73
C ARG A 331 26.32 1.42 21.52
N ALA A 332 26.40 2.36 20.59
CA ALA A 332 27.61 3.03 20.15
C ALA A 332 27.83 4.30 20.97
N SER A 333 28.92 4.33 21.73
CA SER A 333 29.39 5.51 22.46
C SER A 333 30.12 6.50 21.54
N GLY A 334 30.19 7.77 21.96
CA GLY A 334 30.81 8.87 21.22
C GLY A 334 29.84 9.68 20.35
N GLN A 335 30.31 10.80 19.78
CA GLN A 335 29.49 11.67 18.93
C GLN A 335 29.01 10.98 17.64
N PHE A 336 27.88 11.45 17.09
CA PHE A 336 27.32 11.07 15.79
C PHE A 336 27.05 12.32 14.96
N GLY A 337 26.96 12.16 13.63
CA GLY A 337 26.52 13.23 12.75
C GLY A 337 25.03 13.52 12.91
N SER A 338 24.58 14.64 12.35
CA SER A 338 23.15 14.99 12.25
C SER A 338 22.34 13.85 11.63
N ASP A 339 21.04 13.80 11.96
CA ASP A 339 20.07 12.86 11.39
C ASP A 339 20.38 11.36 11.64
N GLN A 340 21.33 11.05 12.52
CA GLN A 340 21.59 9.69 12.98
C GLN A 340 20.75 9.38 14.24
N ILE A 341 20.16 8.18 14.25
CA ILE A 341 19.43 7.62 15.39
C ILE A 341 20.27 6.49 15.99
N ARG A 342 20.55 6.57 17.30
CA ARG A 342 21.27 5.52 18.04
C ARG A 342 20.41 4.86 19.11
N ILE A 343 20.62 3.58 19.35
CA ILE A 343 19.99 2.87 20.46
C ILE A 343 20.81 3.11 21.73
N VAL A 344 20.17 3.70 22.75
CA VAL A 344 20.76 3.84 24.10
C VAL A 344 20.46 2.57 24.89
N ASP A 345 19.18 2.19 24.95
CA ASP A 345 18.69 1.01 25.65
C ASP A 345 17.44 0.42 24.96
N ASP A 346 16.74 -0.48 25.64
CA ASP A 346 15.60 -1.22 25.08
C ASP A 346 14.31 -0.36 24.98
N LYS A 347 14.30 0.80 25.64
CA LYS A 347 13.22 1.78 25.74
C LYS A 347 13.57 3.17 25.18
N THR A 348 14.87 3.47 25.01
CA THR A 348 15.39 4.81 24.70
C THR A 348 16.29 4.79 23.46
N ILE A 349 16.07 5.76 22.57
CA ILE A 349 16.98 6.12 21.47
C ILE A 349 17.53 7.53 21.68
N ALA A 350 18.70 7.82 21.13
CA ALA A 350 19.25 9.15 21.04
C ALA A 350 19.19 9.63 19.57
N VAL A 351 18.79 10.89 19.38
CA VAL A 351 18.70 11.56 18.08
C VAL A 351 19.56 12.81 18.12
N GLN A 352 20.45 12.98 17.14
CA GLN A 352 21.23 14.21 16.96
C GLN A 352 20.41 15.20 16.15
N VAL A 353 20.06 16.34 16.75
CA VAL A 353 19.22 17.39 16.14
C VAL A 353 20.07 18.40 15.37
N ASP A 354 21.24 18.75 15.92
CA ASP A 354 22.29 19.54 15.28
C ASP A 354 23.68 19.13 15.82
N ASP A 355 24.76 19.80 15.43
CA ASP A 355 26.14 19.49 15.87
C ASP A 355 26.38 19.56 17.40
N ARG A 356 25.42 20.08 18.19
CA ARG A 356 25.57 20.39 19.63
C ARG A 356 24.50 19.75 20.51
N GLN A 357 23.32 19.47 19.96
CA GLN A 357 22.17 19.00 20.72
C GLN A 357 21.74 17.60 20.27
N ALA A 358 21.79 16.66 21.23
CA ALA A 358 21.11 15.38 21.13
C ALA A 358 19.91 15.34 22.08
N VAL A 359 18.87 14.62 21.69
CA VAL A 359 17.68 14.36 22.51
C VAL A 359 17.49 12.86 22.70
N HIS A 360 17.07 12.47 23.90
CA HIS A 360 16.62 11.11 24.20
C HIS A 360 15.11 11.00 23.97
N ILE A 361 14.71 9.97 23.24
CA ILE A 361 13.32 9.74 22.82
C ILE A 361 12.91 8.30 23.15
N GLN A 362 11.64 8.09 23.49
CA GLN A 362 11.05 6.76 23.55
C GLN A 362 11.28 5.98 22.24
N ARG A 363 11.92 4.81 22.32
CA ARG A 363 12.27 3.94 21.19
C ARG A 363 11.08 3.33 20.46
N ARG A 364 9.97 3.05 21.15
CA ARG A 364 8.83 2.31 20.58
C ARG A 364 7.70 3.25 20.17
N CYS A 365 7.24 3.14 18.93
CA CYS A 365 6.12 3.93 18.41
C CYS A 365 4.84 3.69 19.25
N PRO A 366 4.17 4.73 19.76
CA PRO A 366 3.00 4.59 20.63
C PRO A 366 1.75 4.06 19.91
N HIS A 367 1.75 4.03 18.58
CA HIS A 367 0.64 3.49 17.77
C HIS A 367 0.62 1.95 17.78
N MET A 368 1.65 1.30 17.21
CA MET A 368 1.70 -0.18 17.06
C MET A 368 3.06 -0.80 17.44
N GLY A 369 3.92 -0.09 18.18
CA GLY A 369 5.13 -0.68 18.76
C GLY A 369 6.36 -0.78 17.84
N ALA A 370 6.27 -0.27 16.60
CA ALA A 370 7.40 -0.18 15.67
C ALA A 370 8.65 0.43 16.35
N ASP A 371 9.83 -0.10 16.05
CA ASP A 371 11.09 0.43 16.56
C ASP A 371 11.45 1.71 15.82
N LEU A 372 11.40 2.86 16.50
CA LEU A 372 11.76 4.15 15.94
C LEU A 372 13.27 4.26 15.66
N SER A 373 14.11 3.38 16.23
CA SER A 373 15.51 3.27 15.77
C SER A 373 15.64 2.75 14.34
N CYS A 374 14.57 2.18 13.75
CA CYS A 374 14.50 1.78 12.35
C CYS A 374 13.84 2.84 11.45
N GLY A 375 13.37 3.96 12.04
CA GLY A 375 12.80 5.11 11.34
C GLY A 375 13.84 6.03 10.71
N TYR A 376 13.37 7.21 10.31
CA TYR A 376 14.19 8.29 9.72
C TYR A 376 13.87 9.63 10.38
N ILE A 377 14.76 10.59 10.22
CA ILE A 377 14.58 11.99 10.66
C ILE A 377 14.35 12.84 9.41
N ASP A 378 13.43 13.79 9.51
CA ASP A 378 13.10 14.72 8.43
C ASP A 378 12.38 15.93 9.05
N ASP A 379 12.80 17.13 8.68
CA ASP A 379 12.23 18.43 9.11
C ASP A 379 11.98 18.55 10.63
N GLY A 380 12.96 18.19 11.47
CA GLY A 380 12.83 18.28 12.93
C GLY A 380 11.90 17.24 13.58
N HIS A 381 11.49 16.21 12.83
CA HIS A 381 10.62 15.14 13.30
C HIS A 381 11.28 13.75 13.13
N ILE A 382 10.96 12.81 14.04
CA ILE A 382 11.25 11.38 13.86
C ILE A 382 10.03 10.67 13.27
N TRP A 383 10.25 9.88 12.22
CA TRP A 383 9.21 9.26 11.41
C TRP A 383 9.16 7.75 11.61
N CYS A 384 7.96 7.23 11.92
CA CYS A 384 7.71 5.83 12.17
C CYS A 384 7.91 4.96 10.91
N PRO A 385 8.77 3.92 10.93
CA PRO A 385 9.08 3.09 9.76
C PRO A 385 7.93 2.17 9.30
N TRP A 386 6.81 2.18 10.02
CA TRP A 386 5.61 1.43 9.66
C TRP A 386 4.55 2.30 8.98
N HIS A 387 4.06 3.29 9.69
CA HIS A 387 2.85 4.03 9.32
C HIS A 387 3.15 5.46 8.86
N ASP A 388 4.43 5.78 8.68
CA ASP A 388 4.92 7.10 8.30
C ASP A 388 4.34 8.24 9.16
N GLN A 389 4.12 7.98 10.44
CA GLN A 389 3.69 8.97 11.42
C GLN A 389 4.91 9.67 12.00
N GLY A 390 4.98 11.00 11.83
CA GLY A 390 6.00 11.86 12.43
C GLY A 390 5.68 12.24 13.87
N PHE A 391 6.72 12.49 14.66
CA PHE A 391 6.65 13.05 16.00
C PHE A 391 7.75 14.12 16.17
N SER A 392 7.44 15.25 16.81
CA SER A 392 8.40 16.34 17.01
C SER A 392 9.58 15.88 17.87
N LEU A 393 10.80 16.23 17.47
CA LEU A 393 12.01 16.01 18.26
C LEU A 393 12.12 16.96 19.47
N GLU A 394 11.34 18.05 19.49
CA GLU A 394 11.30 19.03 20.59
C GLU A 394 10.25 18.65 21.64
N THR A 395 9.01 18.39 21.22
CA THR A 395 7.86 18.19 22.13
C THR A 395 7.40 16.75 22.25
N GLY A 396 7.76 15.88 21.29
CA GLY A 396 7.24 14.53 21.17
C GLY A 396 5.83 14.43 20.59
N GLU A 397 5.15 15.55 20.33
CA GLU A 397 3.78 15.59 19.79
C GLU A 397 3.71 14.97 18.38
N PRO A 398 2.63 14.24 18.03
CA PRO A 398 2.43 13.68 16.70
C PRO A 398 2.14 14.77 15.65
N VAL A 399 2.65 14.59 14.44
CA VAL A 399 2.31 15.44 13.28
C VAL A 399 0.85 15.24 12.85
N GLY A 400 0.09 16.35 12.75
CA GLY A 400 -1.29 16.39 12.26
C GLY A 400 -2.37 16.11 13.32
N PRO A 401 -3.68 16.23 12.98
CA PRO A 401 -4.80 15.86 13.85
C PRO A 401 -4.79 14.36 14.20
N CYS A 402 -4.08 14.03 15.28
CA CYS A 402 -3.87 12.69 15.81
C CYS A 402 -3.86 12.70 17.35
N SER A 403 -4.79 13.42 17.98
CA SER A 403 -4.92 13.56 19.44
C SER A 403 -5.14 12.24 20.18
N GLY A 404 -5.59 11.19 19.48
CA GLY A 404 -5.68 9.83 20.01
C GLY A 404 -4.31 9.15 20.20
N LEU A 405 -3.24 9.67 19.58
CA LEU A 405 -1.88 9.21 19.80
C LEU A 405 -1.23 9.93 20.98
N LYS A 406 -0.58 9.16 21.85
CA LYS A 406 0.23 9.72 22.93
C LYS A 406 1.51 10.33 22.36
N PRO A 407 1.94 11.51 22.84
CA PRO A 407 3.26 12.06 22.54
C PRO A 407 4.39 11.09 22.93
N LEU A 408 5.52 11.17 22.22
CA LEU A 408 6.75 10.53 22.65
C LEU A 408 7.28 11.20 23.92
N ARG A 409 7.86 10.43 24.84
CA ARG A 409 8.70 11.03 25.88
C ARG A 409 9.99 11.52 25.23
N VAL A 410 10.25 12.82 25.38
CA VAL A 410 11.47 13.51 24.95
C VAL A 410 12.16 14.09 26.19
N SER A 411 13.49 14.02 26.24
CA SER A 411 14.33 14.71 27.21
C SER A 411 15.64 15.13 26.57
N SER A 412 16.30 16.19 27.07
CA SER A 412 17.67 16.49 26.68
C SER A 412 18.58 15.29 26.94
N ALA A 413 19.44 14.94 25.98
CA ALA A 413 20.58 14.11 26.29
C ALA A 413 21.60 14.99 27.02
N GLU A 414 21.65 14.92 28.35
CA GLU A 414 22.77 15.49 29.09
C GLU A 414 24.05 14.84 28.56
N THR A 415 25.04 15.66 28.21
CA THR A 415 26.33 15.19 27.69
C THR A 415 27.06 14.38 28.76
N ALA A 416 27.03 13.05 28.60
CA ALA A 416 27.76 12.09 29.41
C ALA A 416 29.24 11.96 28.98
#